data_AF-A0ABC8R1B0-F1
#
_entry.id   AF-A0ABC8R1B0-F1
#
_cell.length_a   1.000
_cell.length_b   1.000
_cell.length_c   1.000
_cell.angle_alpha   90.00
_cell.angle_beta   90.00
_cell.angle_gamma   90.00
#
_symmetry.space_group_name_H-M   'P 1'
#
loop_
_entity.id
_entity.type
_entity.pdbx_description
1 polymer ?
#
loop_
_entity_poly.entity_id
_entity_poly.type
_entity_poly.pdbx_seq_one_letter_code
_entity_poly.pdbx_strand_id
1 'polypeptide(L)'
;LPYAQCYGGHQFGMWAGQLGDGRAITLGEMLNSKSERWELQLKGAGKTPYSRFADGLAVLRSSIREFLCSEAMHCLGIPTTRALCLVMTGKYVTRDMFY
;
A
#
# COMPACT_ATOMS: atom_id res chain seq x y z
N LEU A 1 -6.76 -10.41 13.12
CA LEU A 1 -7.15 -9.01 13.43
C LEU A 1 -6.38 -8.12 12.45
N PRO A 2 -6.99 -7.11 11.83
CA PRO A 2 -6.26 -6.18 10.97
C PRO A 2 -5.17 -5.45 11.77
N TYR A 3 -4.01 -5.23 11.15
CA TYR A 3 -2.87 -4.59 11.80
C TYR A 3 -2.06 -3.73 10.82
N ALA A 4 -1.27 -2.82 11.38
CA ALA A 4 -0.28 -2.05 10.65
C ALA A 4 1.10 -2.47 11.16
N GLN A 5 2.06 -2.68 10.26
CA GLN A 5 3.40 -3.12 10.63
C GLN A 5 4.28 -1.93 11.03
N CYS A 6 5.09 -2.12 12.07
CA CYS A 6 6.15 -1.20 12.44
C CYS A 6 7.47 -1.65 11.81
N TYR A 7 8.19 -0.73 11.15
CA TYR A 7 9.51 -1.02 10.61
C TYR A 7 10.37 0.26 10.61
N GLY A 8 11.64 0.17 10.26
CA GLY A 8 12.54 1.32 10.12
C GLY A 8 13.37 1.18 8.86
N GLY A 9 14.04 2.25 8.43
CA GLY A 9 14.85 2.17 7.21
C GLY A 9 15.68 3.41 6.92
N HIS A 10 16.67 3.23 6.06
CA HIS A 10 17.41 4.35 5.48
C HIS A 10 16.63 4.90 4.29
N GLN A 11 16.41 6.21 4.27
CA GLN A 11 15.82 6.93 3.12
C GLN A 11 16.87 7.90 2.60
N PHE A 12 17.18 7.82 1.30
CA PHE A 12 18.20 8.66 0.66
C PHE A 12 19.58 8.60 1.36
N GLY A 13 19.98 7.41 1.80
CA GLY A 13 21.27 7.17 2.47
C GLY A 13 21.29 7.50 3.97
N MET A 14 20.24 8.11 4.52
CA MET A 14 20.18 8.52 5.93
C MET A 14 19.19 7.66 6.71
N TRP A 15 19.54 7.30 7.96
CA TRP A 15 18.61 6.60 8.85
C TRP A 15 17.39 7.48 9.14
N ALA A 16 16.21 7.04 8.70
CA ALA A 16 14.97 7.80 8.83
C ALA A 16 14.19 7.49 10.13
N GLY A 17 14.77 6.67 11.01
CA GLY A 17 14.12 6.26 12.26
C GLY A 17 12.94 5.32 12.05
N GLN A 18 11.94 5.45 12.90
CA GLN A 18 10.71 4.66 12.85
C GLN A 18 9.86 5.06 11.63
N LEU A 19 9.57 4.05 10.83
CA LEU A 19 8.62 4.02 9.74
C LEU A 19 7.53 2.99 10.06
N GLY A 20 6.76 2.60 9.08
CA GLY A 20 5.71 1.61 9.25
C GLY A 20 4.68 1.77 8.16
N ASP A 21 3.63 0.97 8.26
CA ASP A 21 2.47 1.06 7.38
C ASP A 21 1.69 2.35 7.66
N GLY A 22 2.21 3.48 7.18
CA GLY A 22 1.65 4.80 7.46
C GLY A 22 0.38 5.11 6.69
N ARG A 23 0.02 4.27 5.72
CA ARG A 23 -1.23 4.36 4.94
C ARG A 23 -1.74 3.00 4.47
N ALA A 24 -1.25 1.91 5.08
CA ALA A 24 -1.61 0.55 4.72
C ALA A 24 -2.10 -0.18 5.97
N ILE A 25 -3.01 -1.13 5.79
CA ILE A 25 -3.44 -2.05 6.84
C ILE A 25 -3.43 -3.44 6.23
N THR A 26 -2.70 -4.37 6.86
CA THR A 26 -2.83 -5.79 6.57
C THR A 26 -4.13 -6.28 7.20
N LEU A 27 -5.07 -6.73 6.38
CA LEU A 27 -6.35 -7.27 6.82
C LEU A 27 -6.18 -8.69 7.40
N GLY A 28 -5.19 -9.41 6.88
CA GLY A 28 -4.81 -10.75 7.30
C GLY A 28 -4.14 -11.51 6.16
N GLU A 29 -3.99 -12.81 6.37
CA GLU A 29 -3.47 -13.74 5.38
C GLU A 29 -4.54 -14.75 4.99
N MET A 30 -4.54 -15.19 3.75
CA MET A 30 -5.41 -16.24 3.24
C MET A 30 -4.62 -17.29 2.48
N LEU A 31 -5.14 -18.51 2.43
CA LEU A 31 -4.66 -19.53 1.51
C LEU A 31 -5.42 -19.41 0.20
N ASN A 32 -4.70 -19.40 -0.92
CA ASN A 32 -5.35 -19.50 -2.23
C ASN A 32 -5.68 -20.97 -2.57
N SER A 33 -6.26 -21.21 -3.74
CA SER A 33 -6.61 -22.56 -4.22
C SER A 33 -5.43 -23.52 -4.41
N LYS A 34 -4.20 -23.00 -4.39
CA LYS A 34 -2.95 -23.77 -4.47
C LYS A 34 -2.28 -23.95 -3.10
N SER A 35 -2.97 -23.61 -2.01
CA SER A 35 -2.43 -23.61 -0.64
C SER A 35 -1.23 -22.68 -0.45
N GLU A 36 -1.08 -21.68 -1.31
CA GLU A 36 -0.09 -20.62 -1.13
C GLU A 36 -0.66 -19.55 -0.19
N ARG A 37 0.19 -18.98 0.66
CA ARG A 37 -0.18 -17.93 1.61
C ARG A 37 -0.08 -16.57 0.95
N TRP A 38 -1.18 -15.82 0.99
CA TRP A 38 -1.31 -14.48 0.44
C TRP A 38 -1.65 -13.49 1.54
N GLU A 39 -0.88 -12.42 1.66
CA GLU A 39 -1.22 -11.28 2.50
C GLU A 39 -2.21 -10.37 1.76
N LEU A 40 -3.29 -9.98 2.45
CA LEU A 40 -4.23 -8.98 1.96
C LEU A 40 -3.92 -7.65 2.62
N GLN A 41 -3.34 -6.72 1.85
CA GLN A 41 -3.04 -5.37 2.31
C GLN A 41 -3.95 -4.34 1.64
N LEU A 42 -4.63 -3.51 2.44
CA LEU A 42 -5.46 -2.41 1.97
C LEU A 42 -4.68 -1.09 2.06
N LYS A 43 -4.33 -0.51 0.91
CA LYS A 43 -3.64 0.78 0.80
C LYS A 43 -4.63 1.94 0.73
N GLY A 44 -4.34 3.02 1.44
CA GLY A 44 -5.24 4.17 1.59
C GLY A 44 -6.37 3.96 2.60
N ALA A 45 -6.21 3.01 3.53
CA ALA A 45 -7.22 2.65 4.52
C ALA A 45 -7.46 3.74 5.60
N GLY A 46 -6.62 4.78 5.65
CA GLY A 46 -6.68 5.84 6.66
C GLY A 46 -5.42 5.86 7.53
N LYS A 47 -5.48 6.69 8.58
CA LYS A 47 -4.37 6.86 9.52
C LYS A 47 -4.11 5.59 10.33
N THR A 48 -2.84 5.35 10.62
CA THR A 48 -2.33 4.32 11.52
C THR A 48 -1.41 4.99 12.54
N PRO A 49 -0.95 4.29 13.60
CA PRO A 49 0.09 4.79 14.50
C PRO A 49 1.39 5.19 13.79
N TYR A 50 1.60 4.75 12.53
CA TYR A 50 2.80 4.98 11.75
C TYR A 50 2.63 6.03 10.64
N SER A 51 1.47 6.71 10.55
CA SER A 51 1.20 7.74 9.54
C SER A 51 2.07 9.00 9.66
N ARG A 52 2.75 9.18 10.81
CA ARG A 52 3.48 10.41 11.13
C ARG A 52 2.57 11.63 10.94
N PHE A 53 2.93 12.56 10.06
CA PHE A 53 2.17 13.78 9.81
C PHE A 53 1.16 13.66 8.65
N ALA A 54 1.12 12.51 7.95
CA ALA A 54 0.27 12.32 6.78
C ALA A 54 -1.17 11.92 7.14
N ASP A 55 -2.07 11.97 6.17
CA ASP A 55 -3.50 11.64 6.32
C ASP A 55 -3.83 10.14 6.21
N GLY A 56 -2.88 9.30 5.80
CA GLY A 56 -3.06 7.86 5.62
C GLY A 56 -3.93 7.47 4.41
N LEU A 57 -4.22 8.41 3.50
CA LEU A 57 -5.07 8.19 2.33
C LEU A 57 -4.27 8.01 1.03
N ALA A 58 -4.86 7.27 0.09
CA ALA A 58 -4.38 7.14 -1.29
C ALA A 58 -5.31 7.90 -2.24
N VAL A 59 -4.74 8.50 -3.28
CA VAL A 59 -5.49 9.17 -4.35
C VAL A 59 -5.67 8.24 -5.55
N LEU A 60 -6.77 8.39 -6.27
CA LEU A 60 -7.12 7.51 -7.39
C LEU A 60 -6.01 7.40 -8.44
N ARG A 61 -5.35 8.52 -8.77
CA ARG A 61 -4.26 8.54 -9.76
C ARG A 61 -3.07 7.65 -9.37
N SER A 62 -2.68 7.66 -8.09
CA SER A 62 -1.58 6.80 -7.62
C SER A 62 -2.00 5.34 -7.59
N SER A 63 -3.24 5.07 -7.17
CA SER A 63 -3.75 3.70 -7.07
C SER A 63 -3.92 3.04 -8.44
N ILE A 64 -4.39 3.78 -9.46
CA ILE A 64 -4.47 3.29 -10.85
C ILE A 64 -3.08 2.93 -11.38
N ARG A 65 -2.09 3.81 -11.19
CA ARG A 65 -0.71 3.55 -11.66
C ARG A 65 -0.10 2.33 -10.99
N GLU A 66 -0.28 2.18 -9.68
CA GLU A 66 0.20 1.03 -8.93
C GLU A 66 -0.46 -0.26 -9.42
N PHE A 67 -1.79 -0.27 -9.59
CA PHE A 67 -2.54 -1.40 -10.11
C PHE A 67 -2.01 -1.83 -11.50
N LEU A 68 -1.94 -0.89 -12.44
CA LEU A 68 -1.51 -1.17 -13.81
C LEU A 68 -0.06 -1.67 -13.86
N CYS A 69 0.85 -1.06 -13.10
CA CYS A 69 2.26 -1.45 -13.08
C CYS A 69 2.44 -2.84 -12.45
N SER A 70 1.80 -3.11 -11.31
CA SER A 70 1.85 -4.42 -10.65
C SER A 70 1.40 -5.55 -11.56
N GLU A 71 0.26 -5.40 -12.23
CA GLU A 71 -0.27 -6.45 -13.09
C GLU A 71 0.50 -6.57 -14.41
N ALA A 72 0.96 -5.46 -14.99
CA ALA A 72 1.83 -5.50 -16.16
C ALA A 72 3.15 -6.24 -15.87
N MET A 73 3.80 -5.93 -14.76
CA MET A 73 5.04 -6.60 -14.33
C MET A 73 4.82 -8.11 -14.13
N HIS A 74 3.70 -8.50 -13.51
CA HIS A 74 3.35 -9.90 -13.36
C HIS A 74 3.15 -10.60 -14.71
N CYS A 75 2.42 -9.98 -15.65
CA CYS A 75 2.23 -10.52 -16.99
C CYS A 75 3.52 -10.61 -17.81
N LEU A 76 4.52 -9.78 -17.52
CA LEU A 76 5.87 -9.86 -18.09
C LEU A 76 6.74 -10.94 -17.43
N GLY A 77 6.24 -11.66 -16.43
CA GLY A 77 7.00 -12.69 -15.70
C GLY A 77 7.99 -12.12 -14.68
N ILE A 78 7.88 -10.84 -14.33
CA ILE A 78 8.76 -10.19 -13.36
C ILE A 78 8.12 -10.29 -11.96
N PRO A 79 8.85 -10.79 -10.94
CA PRO A 79 8.34 -10.85 -9.57
C PRO A 79 7.90 -9.47 -9.05
N THR A 80 6.68 -9.39 -8.54
CA THR A 80 6.05 -8.14 -8.09
C THR A 80 4.90 -8.44 -7.13
N THR A 81 4.50 -7.43 -6.36
CA THR A 81 3.22 -7.48 -5.64
C THR A 81 2.04 -7.43 -6.62
N ARG A 82 0.93 -8.08 -6.28
CA ARG A 82 -0.28 -8.11 -7.10
C ARG A 82 -1.31 -7.10 -6.63
N ALA A 83 -2.12 -6.60 -7.55
CA ALA A 83 -3.18 -5.64 -7.25
C ALA A 83 -4.55 -6.29 -7.47
N LEU A 84 -5.29 -6.51 -6.38
CA LEU A 84 -6.57 -7.25 -6.43
C LEU A 84 -7.72 -6.41 -6.98
N CYS A 85 -7.89 -5.18 -6.48
CA CYS A 85 -8.97 -4.30 -6.89
C CYS A 85 -8.69 -2.83 -6.55
N LEU A 86 -9.51 -1.93 -7.10
CA LEU A 86 -9.55 -0.50 -6.78
C LEU A 86 -10.95 -0.12 -6.33
N VAL A 87 -11.04 0.68 -5.27
CA VAL A 87 -12.31 1.17 -4.71
C VAL A 87 -12.24 2.68 -4.58
N MET A 88 -13.26 3.38 -5.08
CA MET A 88 -13.41 4.82 -4.90
C MET A 88 -14.28 5.12 -3.68
N THR A 89 -13.91 6.14 -2.92
CA THR A 89 -14.66 6.58 -1.72
C THR A 89 -15.54 7.80 -1.98
N GLY A 90 -15.38 8.46 -3.13
CA GLY A 90 -16.00 9.77 -3.43
C GLY A 90 -15.41 10.94 -2.65
N LYS A 91 -14.44 10.72 -1.73
CA LYS A 91 -13.80 11.78 -0.96
C LYS A 91 -12.76 12.53 -1.80
N TYR A 92 -12.78 13.86 -1.70
CA TYR A 92 -11.70 14.69 -2.21
C TYR A 92 -10.51 14.65 -1.24
N VAL A 93 -9.31 14.43 -1.76
CA VAL A 93 -8.06 14.37 -0.99
C VAL A 93 -7.05 15.31 -1.63
N THR A 94 -6.65 16.34 -0.90
CA THR A 94 -5.72 17.36 -1.38
C THR A 94 -4.31 16.77 -1.51
N ARG A 95 -3.72 16.92 -2.70
CA ARG A 95 -2.32 16.63 -3.01
C ARG A 95 -1.79 17.73 -3.91
N ASP A 96 -0.47 17.87 -3.99
CA ASP A 96 0.15 18.68 -5.02
C ASP A 96 -0.29 18.16 -6.41
N MET A 97 -0.63 19.08 -7.31
CA MET A 97 -1.06 18.75 -8.66
C MET A 97 0.07 18.10 -9.47
N PHE A 98 1.32 18.46 -9.19
CA PHE A 98 2.52 18.02 -9.92
C PHE A 98 3.25 16.84 -9.27
N TYR A 99 2.67 16.24 -8.21
CA TYR A 99 3.14 14.98 -7.66
C TYR A 99 2.68 13.76 -8.48
#